data_AF-A0A962AIV9-F1
#
_entry.id   AF-A0A962AIV9-F1
#
_cell.length_a   1.000
_cell.length_b   1.000
_cell.length_c   1.000
_cell.angle_alpha   90.00
_cell.angle_beta   90.00
_cell.angle_gamma   90.00
#
_symmetry.space_group_name_H-M   'P 1'
#
loop_
_entity.id
_entity.type
_entity.pdbx_description
1 polymer ?
#
loop_
_entity_poly.entity_id
_entity_poly.type
_entity_poly.pdbx_seq_one_letter_code
_entity_poly.pdbx_strand_id
1 'polypeptide(L)'
;MFESLRQAVIREADKPRATRALFVVAFMESSFFPIPPDALLAPMVLRRPHEWLKLAAICTLGSILGGILGYAIGYFLMDSVAGWVIDGYHLRAGVDKFQALFAEYGAAIILLKGLTPIPYKLVTIASGAAHYP
;
A
#
# COMPACT_ATOMS: atom_id res chain seq x y z
N MET A 1 7.63 31.07 -6.13
CA MET A 1 6.89 29.91 -6.73
C MET A 1 6.76 28.74 -5.76
N PHE A 2 7.87 28.19 -5.23
CA PHE A 2 7.83 27.12 -4.21
C PHE A 2 7.13 27.54 -2.91
N GLU A 3 7.34 28.77 -2.44
CA GLU A 3 6.72 29.27 -1.21
C GLU A 3 5.20 29.43 -1.32
N SER A 4 4.73 29.80 -2.52
CA SER A 4 3.31 29.96 -2.86
C SER A 4 2.59 28.61 -2.88
N LEU A 5 3.24 27.60 -3.47
CA LEU A 5 2.80 26.20 -3.44
C LEU A 5 2.79 25.65 -2.00
N ARG A 6 3.83 25.93 -1.22
CA ARG A 6 3.91 25.52 0.19
C ARG A 6 2.76 26.11 0.99
N GLN A 7 2.49 27.40 0.84
CA GLN A 7 1.37 28.06 1.52
C GLN A 7 0.01 27.56 1.04
N ALA A 8 -0.16 27.24 -0.24
CA ALA A 8 -1.39 26.63 -0.76
C ALA A 8 -1.64 25.24 -0.18
N VAL A 9 -0.61 24.39 -0.13
CA VAL A 9 -0.67 23.05 0.49
C VAL A 9 -0.96 23.15 1.99
N ILE A 10 -0.31 24.07 2.71
CA ILE A 10 -0.54 24.32 4.14
C ILE A 10 -1.98 24.83 4.40
N ARG A 11 -2.52 25.68 3.50
CA ARG A 11 -3.87 26.22 3.63
C ARG A 11 -4.96 25.19 3.33
N GLU A 12 -4.69 24.25 2.43
CA GLU A 12 -5.56 23.09 2.22
C GLU A 12 -5.45 22.08 3.38
N ALA A 13 -4.24 21.87 3.91
CA ALA A 13 -3.95 21.03 5.07
C ALA A 13 -4.69 21.47 6.36
N ASP A 14 -5.04 22.75 6.46
CA ASP A 14 -5.79 23.33 7.59
C ASP A 14 -7.32 23.11 7.48
N LYS A 15 -7.82 22.46 6.44
CA LYS A 15 -9.28 22.20 6.32
C LYS A 15 -9.64 20.85 6.96
N PRO A 16 -10.87 20.68 7.49
CA PRO A 16 -11.38 19.37 7.92
C PRO A 16 -11.33 18.31 6.80
N ARG A 17 -11.31 18.75 5.53
CA ARG A 17 -11.15 17.91 4.34
C ARG A 17 -9.74 17.34 4.19
N ALA A 18 -8.72 17.99 4.75
CA ALA A 18 -7.33 17.52 4.67
C ALA A 18 -7.12 16.20 5.39
N THR A 19 -7.80 16.00 6.52
CA THR A 19 -7.77 14.75 7.26
C THR A 19 -8.35 13.59 6.44
N ARG A 20 -9.41 13.86 5.66
CA ARG A 20 -9.98 12.88 4.70
C ARG A 20 -9.05 12.66 3.52
N ALA A 21 -8.42 13.71 3.01
CA ALA A 21 -7.43 13.59 1.93
C ALA A 21 -6.22 12.75 2.37
N LEU A 22 -5.72 12.93 3.60
CA LEU A 22 -4.66 12.10 4.18
C LEU A 22 -5.05 10.62 4.23
N PHE A 23 -6.27 10.31 4.69
CA PHE A 23 -6.79 8.95 4.68
C PHE A 23 -6.86 8.35 3.27
N VAL A 24 -7.43 9.09 2.31
CA VAL A 24 -7.57 8.64 0.92
C VAL A 24 -6.21 8.44 0.25
N VAL A 25 -5.27 9.36 0.46
CA VAL A 25 -3.92 9.25 -0.08
C VAL A 25 -3.17 8.07 0.53
N ALA A 26 -3.23 7.88 1.86
CA ALA A 26 -2.61 6.73 2.53
C ALA A 26 -3.23 5.39 2.09
N PHE A 27 -4.56 5.37 1.89
CA PHE A 27 -5.27 4.22 1.36
C PHE A 27 -4.84 3.89 -0.08
N MET A 28 -4.89 4.89 -0.97
CA MET A 28 -4.48 4.73 -2.37
C MET A 28 -3.00 4.35 -2.49
N GLU A 29 -2.15 4.90 -1.62
CA GLU A 29 -0.73 4.61 -1.61
C GLU A 29 -0.44 3.15 -1.26
N SER A 30 -1.12 2.64 -0.24
CA SER A 30 -1.00 1.24 0.19
C SER A 30 -1.66 0.27 -0.81
N SER A 31 -2.72 0.69 -1.52
CA SER A 31 -3.44 -0.18 -2.47
C SER A 31 -2.82 -0.27 -3.86
N PHE A 32 -2.61 0.86 -4.58
CA PHE A 32 -2.26 0.79 -6.01
C PHE A 32 -1.51 2.01 -6.60
N PHE A 33 -1.44 3.15 -5.92
CA PHE A 33 -0.93 4.40 -6.51
C PHE A 33 0.35 4.92 -5.82
N PRO A 34 1.37 5.45 -6.50
CA PRO A 34 2.61 5.88 -5.86
C PRO A 34 2.59 7.37 -5.46
N ILE A 35 1.67 7.78 -4.56
CA ILE A 35 1.72 9.12 -3.94
C ILE A 35 2.05 8.96 -2.45
N PRO A 36 3.25 9.35 -1.99
CA PRO A 36 3.63 9.18 -0.59
C PRO A 36 2.75 10.02 0.34
N PRO A 37 2.06 9.42 1.34
CA PRO A 37 1.24 10.14 2.30
C PRO A 37 2.06 11.07 3.19
N ASP A 38 3.38 10.83 3.33
CA ASP A 38 4.32 11.63 4.11
C ASP A 38 4.38 13.09 3.64
N ALA A 39 4.23 13.31 2.34
CA ALA A 39 4.19 14.65 1.75
C ALA A 39 2.99 15.48 2.25
N LEU A 40 1.92 14.80 2.70
CA LEU A 40 0.76 15.43 3.34
C LEU A 40 0.88 15.43 4.87
N LEU A 41 1.36 14.32 5.46
CA LEU A 41 1.43 14.16 6.91
C LEU A 41 2.41 15.16 7.55
N ALA A 42 3.61 15.32 6.98
CA ALA A 42 4.63 16.21 7.52
C ALA A 42 4.17 17.69 7.67
N PRO A 43 3.61 18.35 6.64
CA PRO A 43 3.11 19.72 6.80
C PRO A 43 1.90 19.81 7.74
N MET A 44 1.05 18.77 7.82
CA MET A 44 -0.10 18.76 8.74
C MET A 44 0.34 18.69 10.21
N VAL A 45 1.33 17.84 10.53
CA VAL A 45 1.89 17.71 11.89
C VAL A 45 2.65 18.97 12.29
N LEU A 46 3.44 19.56 11.38
CA LEU A 46 4.14 20.82 11.63
C LEU A 46 3.18 21.98 11.93
N ARG A 47 2.00 21.98 11.30
CA ARG A 47 0.99 23.03 11.47
C ARG A 47 0.14 22.82 12.72
N ARG A 48 -0.15 21.57 13.08
CA ARG A 48 -1.00 21.17 14.22
C ARG A 48 -0.27 20.15 15.08
N PRO A 49 0.81 20.56 15.77
CA PRO A 49 1.64 19.62 16.52
C PRO A 49 0.84 18.91 17.63
N HIS A 50 -0.20 19.52 18.19
CA HIS A 50 -1.05 18.89 19.20
C HIS A 50 -1.95 17.76 18.66
N GLU A 51 -2.12 17.65 17.34
CA GLU A 51 -2.98 16.65 16.68
C GLU A 51 -2.19 15.51 16.02
N TRP A 52 -0.88 15.44 16.23
CA TRP A 52 0.01 14.46 15.58
C TRP A 52 -0.48 13.02 15.74
N LEU A 53 -0.97 12.64 16.93
CA LEU A 53 -1.51 11.31 17.21
C LEU A 53 -2.74 10.99 16.35
N LYS A 54 -3.64 11.97 16.17
CA LYS A 54 -4.84 11.78 15.34
C LYS A 54 -4.47 11.61 13.88
N LEU A 55 -3.56 12.43 13.38
CA LEU A 55 -3.10 12.38 12.00
C LEU A 55 -2.36 11.06 11.71
N ALA A 56 -1.48 10.64 12.61
CA ALA A 56 -0.78 9.36 12.52
C ALA A 56 -1.78 8.18 12.54
N ALA A 57 -2.74 8.17 13.46
CA ALA A 57 -3.75 7.11 13.53
C ALA A 57 -4.58 7.02 12.24
N ILE A 58 -4.95 8.16 11.65
CA ILE A 58 -5.73 8.20 10.41
C ILE A 58 -4.90 7.71 9.21
N CYS A 59 -3.62 8.08 9.14
CA CYS A 59 -2.70 7.56 8.14
C CYS A 59 -2.55 6.04 8.28
N THR A 60 -2.29 5.54 9.50
CA THR A 60 -2.17 4.11 9.78
C THR A 60 -3.43 3.34 9.41
N LEU A 61 -4.62 3.84 9.79
CA LEU A 61 -5.89 3.21 9.43
C LEU A 61 -6.10 3.18 7.91
N GLY A 62 -5.78 4.28 7.22
CA GLY A 62 -5.82 4.35 5.76
C GLY A 62 -4.89 3.32 5.12
N SER A 63 -3.65 3.22 5.60
CA SER A 63 -2.65 2.27 5.09
C SER A 63 -3.04 0.81 5.36
N ILE A 64 -3.60 0.49 6.54
CA ILE A 64 -4.08 -0.86 6.86
C ILE A 64 -5.22 -1.24 5.92
N LEU A 65 -6.24 -0.39 5.78
CA LEU A 65 -7.38 -0.64 4.91
C LEU A 65 -6.96 -0.72 3.43
N GLY A 66 -6.00 0.11 3.03
CA GLY A 66 -5.45 0.08 1.68
C GLY A 66 -4.65 -1.19 1.40
N GLY A 67 -3.92 -1.70 2.41
CA GLY A 67 -3.20 -2.98 2.34
C GLY A 67 -4.14 -4.17 2.27
N ILE A 68 -5.23 -4.15 3.05
CA ILE A 68 -6.30 -5.15 2.97
C ILE A 68 -6.94 -5.14 1.58
N LEU A 69 -7.22 -3.96 1.01
CA LEU A 69 -7.74 -3.88 -0.36
C LEU A 69 -6.71 -4.41 -1.37
N GLY A 70 -5.43 -4.07 -1.23
CA GLY A 70 -4.37 -4.58 -2.10
C GLY A 70 -4.25 -6.12 -2.05
N TYR A 71 -4.36 -6.70 -0.86
CA TYR A 71 -4.43 -8.15 -0.66
C TYR A 71 -5.66 -8.75 -1.33
N ALA A 72 -6.84 -8.16 -1.10
CA ALA A 72 -8.10 -8.62 -1.69
C ALA A 72 -8.06 -8.53 -3.23
N ILE A 73 -7.49 -7.45 -3.78
CA ILE A 73 -7.26 -7.31 -5.22
C ILE A 73 -6.39 -8.47 -5.71
N GLY A 74 -5.27 -8.77 -5.06
CA GLY A 74 -4.41 -9.91 -5.42
C GLY A 74 -5.12 -11.26 -5.34
N TYR A 75 -5.90 -11.48 -4.26
CA TYR A 75 -6.68 -12.68 -4.03
C TYR A 75 -7.73 -12.91 -5.14
N PHE A 76 -8.56 -11.91 -5.42
CA PHE A 76 -9.63 -12.03 -6.43
C PHE A 76 -9.12 -11.91 -7.88
N LEU A 77 -7.98 -11.24 -8.14
CA LEU A 77 -7.37 -11.25 -9.48
C LEU A 77 -6.81 -12.61 -9.84
N MET A 78 -6.42 -13.44 -8.85
CA MET A 78 -5.81 -14.72 -9.13
C MET A 78 -6.81 -15.65 -9.84
N ASP A 79 -8.05 -15.67 -9.37
CA ASP A 79 -9.15 -16.47 -9.93
C ASP A 79 -9.68 -15.96 -11.29
N SER A 80 -9.24 -14.79 -11.76
CA SER A 80 -9.75 -14.16 -12.98
C SER A 80 -8.66 -13.89 -14.01
N VAL A 81 -7.97 -12.76 -13.92
CA VAL A 81 -6.97 -12.33 -14.91
C VAL A 81 -5.69 -13.15 -14.81
N ALA A 82 -5.25 -13.49 -13.59
CA ALA A 82 -4.02 -14.24 -13.43
C ALA A 82 -4.19 -15.68 -13.89
N GLY A 83 -5.30 -16.36 -13.57
CA GLY A 83 -5.61 -17.70 -14.10
C GLY A 83 -5.56 -17.73 -15.63
N TRP A 84 -6.16 -16.73 -16.30
CA TRP A 84 -6.10 -16.63 -17.77
C TRP A 84 -4.68 -16.41 -18.31
N VAL A 85 -3.87 -15.58 -17.65
CA VAL A 85 -2.46 -15.35 -18.03
C VAL A 85 -1.57 -16.56 -17.75
N ILE A 86 -1.75 -17.21 -16.60
CA ILE A 86 -1.00 -18.40 -16.18
C ILE A 86 -1.28 -19.56 -17.14
N ASP A 87 -2.55 -19.71 -17.54
CA ASP A 87 -2.99 -20.73 -18.50
C ASP A 87 -2.52 -20.39 -19.92
N GLY A 88 -2.66 -19.13 -20.33
CA GLY A 88 -2.28 -18.64 -21.66
C GLY A 88 -0.78 -18.68 -21.93
N TYR A 89 0.06 -18.56 -20.90
CA TYR A 89 1.52 -18.61 -21.02
C TYR A 89 2.14 -19.91 -20.44
N HIS A 90 1.33 -20.90 -20.05
CA HIS A 90 1.77 -22.16 -19.45
C HIS A 90 2.65 -22.03 -18.18
N LEU A 91 2.43 -20.99 -17.36
CA LEU A 91 3.22 -20.75 -16.14
C LEU A 91 2.78 -21.57 -14.92
N ARG A 92 1.78 -22.45 -15.04
CA ARG A 92 1.22 -23.23 -13.91
C ARG A 92 2.30 -23.86 -13.02
N ALA A 93 3.26 -24.57 -13.61
CA ALA A 93 4.33 -25.21 -12.88
C ALA A 93 5.25 -24.22 -12.12
N GLY A 94 5.43 -23.01 -12.64
CA GLY A 94 6.18 -21.95 -11.97
C GLY A 94 5.41 -21.34 -10.80
N VAL A 95 4.10 -21.18 -10.95
CA VAL A 95 3.20 -20.67 -9.91
C VAL A 95 3.03 -21.69 -8.78
N ASP A 96 2.85 -22.97 -9.09
CA ASP A 96 2.76 -24.03 -8.08
C ASP A 96 4.03 -24.11 -7.23
N LYS A 97 5.19 -23.97 -7.89
CA LYS A 97 6.49 -23.95 -7.21
C LYS A 97 6.68 -22.68 -6.36
N PHE A 98 6.19 -21.54 -6.84
CA PHE A 98 6.18 -20.30 -6.08
C PHE A 98 5.27 -20.41 -4.84
N GLN A 99 4.05 -20.95 -4.99
CA GLN A 99 3.12 -21.17 -3.89
C GLN A 99 3.69 -22.15 -2.86
N ALA A 100 4.33 -23.25 -3.29
CA ALA A 100 4.99 -24.19 -2.38
C ALA A 100 6.12 -23.52 -1.58
N LEU A 101 6.97 -22.73 -2.25
CA LEU A 101 8.04 -21.97 -1.60
C LEU A 101 7.51 -20.87 -0.68
N PHE A 102 6.42 -20.21 -1.05
CA PHE A 102 5.76 -19.22 -0.20
C PHE A 102 5.08 -19.87 1.00
N ALA A 103 4.48 -21.06 0.86
CA ALA A 103 3.90 -21.79 1.98
C ALA A 103 4.96 -22.20 3.01
N GLU A 104 6.14 -22.63 2.54
CA GLU A 104 7.24 -23.08 3.41
C GLU A 104 8.06 -21.92 3.99
N TYR A 105 8.35 -20.89 3.20
CA TYR A 105 9.27 -19.81 3.56
C TYR A 105 8.64 -18.41 3.56
N GLY A 106 7.32 -18.27 3.43
CA GLY A 106 6.64 -16.98 3.23
C GLY A 106 7.02 -15.93 4.26
N ALA A 107 7.07 -16.28 5.55
CA ALA A 107 7.54 -15.39 6.61
C ALA A 107 8.99 -14.92 6.41
N ALA A 108 9.89 -15.83 6.02
CA ALA A 108 11.29 -15.51 5.73
C ALA A 108 11.44 -14.66 4.47
N ILE A 109 10.65 -14.93 3.43
CA ILE A 109 10.61 -14.15 2.18
C ILE A 109 10.09 -12.73 2.46
N ILE A 110 9.04 -12.59 3.27
CA ILE A 110 8.49 -11.29 3.67
C ILE A 110 9.51 -10.48 4.51
N LEU A 111 10.23 -11.15 5.42
CA LEU A 111 11.32 -10.54 6.20
C LEU A 111 12.52 -10.12 5.35
N LEU A 112 13.01 -11.00 4.46
CA LEU A 112 14.10 -10.71 3.51
C LEU A 112 13.72 -9.65 2.50
N LYS A 113 12.45 -9.56 2.11
CA LYS A 113 11.96 -8.45 1.30
C LYS A 113 12.15 -7.11 2.01
N GLY A 114 11.99 -7.04 3.34
CA GLY A 114 12.31 -5.82 4.09
C GLY A 114 13.77 -5.36 3.94
N LEU A 115 14.69 -6.28 3.58
CA LEU A 115 16.12 -6.03 3.37
C LEU A 115 16.49 -5.79 1.89
N THR A 116 15.56 -6.01 0.96
CA THR A 116 15.80 -5.82 -0.48
C THR A 116 14.94 -4.67 -1.00
N PRO A 117 15.33 -3.97 -2.08
CA PRO A 117 14.56 -2.84 -2.62
C PRO A 117 13.31 -3.30 -3.40
N ILE A 118 12.65 -4.39 -2.95
CA ILE A 118 11.43 -4.91 -3.56
C ILE A 118 10.23 -4.09 -3.05
N PRO A 119 9.47 -3.41 -3.95
CA PRO A 119 8.34 -2.60 -3.56
C PRO A 119 7.31 -3.36 -2.73
N TYR A 120 6.85 -2.77 -1.61
CA TYR A 120 5.99 -3.46 -0.66
C TYR A 120 4.69 -4.00 -1.28
N LYS A 121 4.09 -3.24 -2.20
CA LYS A 121 2.83 -3.51 -2.89
C LYS A 121 2.87 -4.77 -3.76
N LEU A 122 4.01 -5.03 -4.41
CA LEU A 122 4.18 -6.23 -5.24
C LEU A 122 4.07 -7.49 -4.38
N VAL A 123 4.64 -7.47 -3.19
CA VAL A 123 4.51 -8.60 -2.26
C VAL A 123 3.11 -8.69 -1.70
N THR A 124 2.46 -7.58 -1.34
CA THR A 124 1.08 -7.63 -0.81
C THR A 124 0.11 -8.24 -1.83
N ILE A 125 0.23 -7.83 -3.11
CA ILE A 125 -0.56 -8.40 -4.21
C ILE A 125 -0.18 -9.87 -4.45
N ALA A 126 1.13 -10.19 -4.47
CA ALA A 126 1.60 -11.56 -4.68
C ALA A 126 1.20 -12.52 -3.54
N SER A 127 1.21 -12.07 -2.29
CA SER A 127 0.76 -12.83 -1.11
C SER A 127 -0.74 -13.10 -1.19
N GLY A 128 -1.54 -12.08 -1.56
CA GLY A 128 -2.97 -12.26 -1.83
C GLY A 128 -3.20 -13.28 -2.94
N ALA A 129 -2.44 -13.18 -4.03
CA ALA A 129 -2.54 -14.10 -5.16
C ALA A 129 -2.08 -15.54 -4.81
N ALA A 130 -1.13 -15.69 -3.90
CA ALA A 130 -0.66 -16.99 -3.42
C ALA A 130 -1.55 -17.61 -2.32
N HIS A 131 -2.65 -16.95 -1.93
CA HIS A 131 -3.51 -17.34 -0.80
C HIS A 131 -2.72 -17.55 0.51
N TYR A 132 -1.66 -16.75 0.72
CA TYR A 132 -0.83 -16.85 1.91
C TYR A 132 -1.47 -16.06 3.08
N PRO A 133 -1.67 -16.68 4.26
CA PRO A 133 -2.35 -16.06 5.40
C PRO A 133 -1.57 -14.90 6.04
#